data_AF-A0A915PKU6-F1
#
_entry.id   AF-A0A915PKU6-F1
#
_cell.length_a   1.000
_cell.length_b   1.000
_cell.length_c   1.000
_cell.angle_alpha   90.00
_cell.angle_beta   90.00
_cell.angle_gamma   90.00
#
_symmetry.space_group_name_H-M   'P 1'
#
loop_
_entity.id
_entity.type
_entity.pdbx_description
1 polymer ?
#
loop_
_entity_poly.entity_id
_entity_poly.type
_entity_poly.pdbx_seq_one_letter_code
_entity_poly.pdbx_strand_id
1 'polypeptide(L)'
;MIGKIFGLTLALGSGLPVGKEGPFVHIGAIVASLLTRITSACRYQAFFSSEGREMQMLSSGCAVGIACTFSAPAGAVLYGIESTSRFFAVRNYWRAFFATTCSALIFRFANAAIIPPEIGFNF
;
A
#
# COMPACT_ATOMS: atom_id res chain seq x y z
N MET A 1 -14.10 -4.39 -0.57
CA MET A 1 -12.91 -4.90 -1.30
C MET A 1 -13.32 -5.56 -2.61
N ILE A 2 -14.11 -6.65 -2.58
CA ILE A 2 -14.58 -7.36 -3.77
C ILE A 2 -15.25 -6.42 -4.80
N GLY A 3 -16.24 -5.61 -4.40
CA GLY A 3 -16.93 -4.71 -5.34
C GLY A 3 -16.02 -3.65 -5.99
N LYS A 4 -14.99 -3.18 -5.29
CA LYS A 4 -14.01 -2.21 -5.84
C LYS A 4 -13.08 -2.88 -6.84
N ILE A 5 -12.68 -4.13 -6.60
CA ILE A 5 -11.83 -4.90 -7.51
C ILE A 5 -12.61 -5.22 -8.79
N PHE A 6 -13.81 -5.79 -8.66
CA PHE A 6 -14.65 -6.12 -9.82
C PHE A 6 -15.06 -4.87 -10.62
N GLY A 7 -15.49 -3.81 -9.93
CA GLY A 7 -15.85 -2.54 -10.59
C GLY A 7 -14.69 -1.92 -11.35
N LEU A 8 -13.46 -1.99 -10.81
CA LEU A 8 -12.28 -1.50 -11.50
C LEU A 8 -11.91 -2.36 -12.71
N THR A 9 -11.94 -3.68 -12.56
CA THR A 9 -11.65 -4.61 -13.67
C THR A 9 -12.65 -4.43 -14.82
N LEU A 10 -13.94 -4.26 -14.51
CA LEU A 10 -14.98 -3.97 -15.50
C LEU A 10 -14.81 -2.58 -16.13
N ALA A 11 -14.48 -1.54 -15.34
CA ALA A 11 -14.27 -0.18 -15.86
C ALA A 11 -13.04 -0.09 -16.79
N LEU A 12 -11.94 -0.75 -16.42
CA LEU A 12 -10.73 -0.86 -17.24
C LEU A 12 -11.00 -1.68 -18.51
N GLY A 13 -11.76 -2.78 -18.39
CA GLY A 13 -12.18 -3.59 -19.54
C GLY A 13 -13.13 -2.87 -20.50
N SER A 14 -13.92 -1.90 -19.99
CA SER A 14 -14.83 -1.07 -20.77
C SER A 14 -14.16 0.15 -21.40
N GLY A 15 -12.85 0.36 -21.19
CA GLY A 15 -12.10 1.47 -21.80
C GLY A 15 -12.44 2.86 -21.25
N LEU A 16 -13.06 2.96 -20.06
CA LEU A 16 -13.29 4.25 -19.42
C LEU A 16 -11.95 4.84 -18.93
N PRO A 17 -11.72 6.17 -19.04
CA PRO A 17 -10.52 6.83 -18.55
C PRO A 17 -10.55 6.93 -17.01
N VAL A 18 -10.40 5.78 -16.33
CA VAL A 18 -10.41 5.66 -14.87
C VAL A 18 -9.03 5.24 -14.38
N GLY A 19 -8.49 6.00 -13.43
CA GLY A 19 -7.20 5.70 -12.81
C GLY A 19 -7.26 4.48 -11.88
N LYS A 20 -6.41 3.49 -12.12
CA LYS A 20 -6.24 2.30 -11.24
C LYS A 20 -5.52 2.58 -9.91
N GLU A 21 -5.08 3.82 -9.71
CA GLU A 21 -4.24 4.24 -8.58
C GLU A 21 -5.01 4.33 -7.25
N GLY A 22 -6.21 4.93 -7.28
CA GLY A 22 -7.09 5.09 -6.10
C GLY A 22 -7.58 3.79 -5.43
N PRO A 23 -7.93 2.71 -6.13
CA PRO A 23 -8.29 1.44 -5.49
C PRO A 23 -7.07 0.73 -4.87
N PHE A 24 -5.86 0.92 -5.40
CA PHE A 24 -4.66 0.23 -4.93
C PHE A 24 -4.26 0.70 -3.52
N VAL A 25 -4.30 2.01 -3.27
CA VAL A 25 -4.10 2.56 -1.91
C VAL A 25 -5.16 2.03 -0.93
N HIS A 26 -6.39 1.86 -1.39
CA HIS A 26 -7.49 1.35 -0.57
C HIS A 26 -7.32 -0.14 -0.23
N ILE A 27 -6.82 -0.94 -1.18
CA ILE A 27 -6.47 -2.35 -0.94
C ILE A 27 -5.34 -2.43 0.08
N GLY A 28 -4.31 -1.60 -0.04
CA GLY A 28 -3.21 -1.49 0.93
C GLY A 28 -3.71 -1.16 2.35
N ALA A 29 -4.65 -0.23 2.47
CA ALA A 29 -5.29 0.11 3.74
C ALA A 29 -6.03 -1.09 4.38
N ILE A 30 -6.80 -1.82 3.57
CA ILE A 30 -7.55 -3.00 4.03
C ILE A 30 -6.60 -4.10 4.49
N VAL A 31 -5.51 -4.34 3.75
CA VAL A 31 -4.48 -5.32 4.14
C VAL A 31 -3.84 -4.92 5.47
N ALA A 32 -3.53 -3.63 5.67
CA ALA A 32 -3.02 -3.15 6.95
C ALA A 32 -4.02 -3.32 8.10
N SER A 33 -5.30 -2.98 7.90
CA SER A 33 -6.34 -3.22 8.92
C SER A 33 -6.46 -4.71 9.27
N LEU A 34 -6.38 -5.59 8.28
CA LEU A 34 -6.41 -7.03 8.50
C LEU A 34 -5.19 -7.50 9.28
N LEU A 35 -4.00 -7.01 8.94
CA LEU A 35 -2.77 -7.36 9.64
C LEU A 35 -2.79 -6.88 11.10
N THR A 36 -3.33 -5.69 11.37
CA THR A 36 -3.56 -5.18 12.73
C THR A 36 -4.49 -6.11 13.52
N ARG A 37 -5.59 -6.57 12.91
CA ARG A 37 -6.57 -7.49 13.53
C ARG A 37 -6.00 -8.89 13.76
N ILE A 38 -5.21 -9.42 12.83
CA ILE A 38 -4.56 -10.73 12.99
C ILE A 38 -3.52 -10.65 14.11
N THR A 39 -2.74 -9.58 14.15
CA THR A 39 -1.70 -9.37 15.18
C THR A 39 -2.31 -9.21 16.57
N SER A 40 -3.46 -8.54 16.69
CA SER A 40 -4.20 -8.44 17.96
C SER A 40 -4.86 -9.76 18.37
N ALA A 41 -5.37 -10.54 17.41
CA ALA A 41 -5.95 -11.86 17.67
C ALA A 41 -4.91 -12.92 18.07
N CYS A 42 -3.68 -12.87 17.52
CA CYS A 42 -2.61 -13.85 17.76
C CYS A 42 -1.89 -13.74 19.12
N ARG A 43 -2.49 -13.09 20.14
CA ARG A 43 -1.98 -13.02 21.53
C ARG A 43 -0.71 -12.18 21.78
N TYR A 44 -0.34 -11.21 20.93
CA TYR A 44 0.62 -10.15 21.33
C TYR A 44 -0.13 -8.97 22.01
N GLN A 45 -0.84 -9.29 23.09
CA GLN A 45 -1.91 -8.46 23.67
C GLN A 45 -1.46 -7.33 24.61
N ALA A 46 -0.18 -7.19 24.95
CA ALA A 46 0.21 -6.23 26.00
C ALA A 46 0.50 -4.79 25.50
N PHE A 47 0.65 -4.55 24.19
CA PHE A 47 1.19 -3.26 23.70
C PHE A 47 0.46 -2.66 22.47
N PHE A 48 -0.61 -3.30 21.99
CA PHE A 48 -1.22 -3.01 20.69
C PHE A 48 -2.56 -2.23 20.74
N SER A 49 -2.94 -1.69 21.91
CA SER A 49 -4.15 -0.86 22.06
C SER A 49 -3.79 0.62 22.16
N SER A 50 -3.34 1.20 21.06
CA SER A 50 -3.27 2.66 20.96
C SER A 50 -3.72 3.07 19.56
N GLU A 51 -4.71 3.96 19.48
CA GLU A 51 -5.23 4.48 18.21
C GLU A 51 -4.10 5.03 17.31
N GLY A 52 -3.05 5.59 17.92
CA GLY A 52 -1.88 6.07 17.21
C GLY A 52 -1.08 4.98 16.47
N ARG A 53 -1.07 3.72 16.94
CA ARG A 53 -0.36 2.63 16.26
C ARG A 53 -1.18 2.04 15.11
N GLU A 54 -2.50 1.95 15.28
CA GLU A 54 -3.41 1.52 14.21
C GLU A 54 -3.34 2.48 13.02
N MET A 55 -3.35 3.79 13.28
CA MET A 55 -3.24 4.79 12.23
C MET A 55 -1.87 4.76 11.53
N GLN A 56 -0.78 4.46 12.26
CA GLN A 56 0.54 4.25 11.66
C GLN A 56 0.59 3.00 10.76
N MET A 57 -0.09 1.91 11.15
CA MET A 57 -0.20 0.72 10.31
C MET A 57 -1.05 0.98 9.06
N LEU A 58 -2.20 1.62 9.21
CA LEU A 58 -3.06 2.06 8.10
C LEU A 58 -2.29 2.93 7.11
N SER A 59 -1.60 3.95 7.61
CA SER A 59 -0.75 4.83 6.81
C SER A 59 0.37 4.08 6.09
N SER A 60 1.07 3.19 6.78
CA SER A 60 2.10 2.34 6.15
C SER A 60 1.51 1.42 5.09
N GLY A 61 0.29 0.90 5.28
CA GLY A 61 -0.42 0.10 4.28
C GLY A 61 -0.80 0.88 3.03
N CYS A 62 -1.32 2.10 3.22
CA CYS A 62 -1.58 3.04 2.13
C CYS A 62 -0.29 3.38 1.37
N ALA A 63 0.79 3.69 2.09
CA ALA A 63 2.10 3.97 1.50
C ALA A 63 2.63 2.79 0.68
N VAL A 64 2.51 1.56 1.19
CA VAL A 64 2.86 0.34 0.44
C VAL A 64 2.06 0.24 -0.85
N GLY A 65 0.75 0.51 -0.81
CA GLY A 65 -0.14 0.53 -1.97
C GLY A 65 0.20 1.60 -3.01
N ILE A 66 0.78 2.73 -2.59
CA ILE A 66 1.22 3.81 -3.50
C ILE A 66 2.61 3.50 -4.05
N ALA A 67 3.50 2.94 -3.23
CA ALA A 67 4.85 2.59 -3.62
C ALA A 67 4.88 1.51 -4.72
N CYS A 68 3.95 0.55 -4.70
CA CYS A 68 3.87 -0.43 -5.77
C CYS A 68 3.34 0.17 -7.07
N THR A 69 2.33 1.05 -7.04
CA THR A 69 1.78 1.57 -8.30
C THR A 69 2.64 2.66 -8.93
N PHE A 70 3.24 3.56 -8.14
CA PHE A 70 4.09 4.65 -8.64
C PHE A 70 5.58 4.32 -8.63
N SER A 71 6.00 3.17 -8.09
CA SER A 71 7.41 2.79 -7.91
C SER A 71 8.26 3.84 -7.17
N ALA A 72 7.63 4.66 -6.33
CA ALA A 72 8.25 5.78 -5.62
C ALA A 72 8.15 5.59 -4.09
N PRO A 73 9.02 4.79 -3.45
CA PRO A 73 8.91 4.47 -2.03
C PRO A 73 9.08 5.68 -1.11
N ALA A 74 9.98 6.62 -1.43
CA ALA A 74 10.19 7.83 -0.65
C ALA A 74 8.95 8.74 -0.64
N GLY A 75 8.35 8.98 -1.81
CA GLY A 75 7.14 9.78 -1.95
C GLY A 75 5.93 9.14 -1.26
N ALA A 76 5.82 7.81 -1.36
CA ALA A 76 4.75 7.06 -0.70
C ALA A 76 4.81 7.15 0.83
N VAL A 77 6.02 7.08 1.42
CA VAL A 77 6.20 7.26 2.87
C VAL A 77 5.87 8.69 3.30
N LEU A 78 6.30 9.70 2.54
CA LEU A 78 5.96 11.10 2.83
C LEU A 78 4.45 11.34 2.81
N TYR A 79 3.76 10.80 1.80
CA TYR A 79 2.30 10.82 1.72
C TYR A 79 1.64 10.17 2.96
N GLY A 80 2.17 9.02 3.39
CA GLY A 80 1.67 8.34 4.60
C GLY A 80 1.79 9.20 5.86
N ILE A 81 2.90 9.95 6.00
CA ILE A 81 3.14 10.83 7.14
C ILE A 81 2.20 12.03 7.11
N GLU A 82 2.08 12.69 5.95
CA GLU A 82 1.17 13.82 5.74
C GLU A 82 -0.27 13.44 6.08
N SER A 83 -0.72 12.27 5.63
CA SER A 83 -2.09 11.80 5.88
C SER A 83 -2.36 11.42 7.35
N THR A 84 -1.33 11.16 8.15
CA THR A 84 -1.51 10.70 9.55
C THR A 84 -1.59 11.83 10.57
N SER A 85 -1.03 13.02 10.29
CA SER A 85 -1.08 14.25 11.13
C SER A 85 -0.79 14.10 12.63
N ARG A 86 -0.30 12.95 13.10
CA ARG A 86 0.04 12.66 14.50
C ARG A 86 1.53 12.31 14.60
N PHE A 87 2.14 12.60 15.75
CA PHE A 87 3.55 12.36 16.06
C PHE A 87 4.02 10.99 15.56
N PHE A 88 4.79 11.00 14.47
CA PHE A 88 5.40 9.81 13.88
C PHE A 88 6.80 9.65 14.48
N ALA A 89 7.03 8.54 15.19
CA ALA A 89 8.38 8.22 15.67
C ALA A 89 9.30 7.92 14.47
N VAL A 90 10.48 8.53 14.43
CA VAL A 90 11.52 8.30 13.39
C VAL A 90 11.82 6.81 13.20
N ARG A 91 11.71 6.01 14.26
CA ARG A 91 11.88 4.55 14.20
C ARG A 91 10.83 3.85 13.32
N ASN A 92 9.59 4.35 13.27
CA ASN A 92 8.54 3.77 12.44
C ASN A 92 8.65 4.25 10.98
N TYR A 93 9.25 5.42 10.74
CA TYR A 93 9.58 5.91 9.40
C TYR A 93 10.45 4.91 8.62
N TRP A 94 11.57 4.48 9.23
CA TRP A 94 12.51 3.57 8.57
C TRP A 94 11.87 2.22 8.23
N ARG A 95 10.96 1.74 9.09
CA ARG A 95 10.21 0.49 8.87
C ARG A 95 9.25 0.61 7.69
N ALA A 96 8.54 1.74 7.59
CA ALA A 96 7.65 2.02 6.47
C ALA A 96 8.43 2.18 5.14
N PHE A 97 9.60 2.83 5.18
CA PHE A 97 10.48 2.98 4.02
C PHE A 97 11.02 1.64 3.51
N PHE A 98 11.43 0.75 4.42
CA PHE A 98 11.84 -0.60 4.04
C PHE A 98 10.68 -1.40 3.43
N ALA A 99 9.50 -1.36 4.05
CA ALA A 99 8.32 -2.08 3.56
C ALA A 99 7.86 -1.60 2.18
N THR A 100 7.83 -0.28 1.95
CA THR A 100 7.48 0.33 0.66
C THR A 100 8.51 -0.01 -0.42
N THR A 101 9.80 0.00 -0.09
CA THR A 101 10.88 -0.40 -1.02
C THR A 101 10.73 -1.87 -1.43
N CYS A 102 10.52 -2.78 -0.49
CA CYS A 102 10.26 -4.18 -0.79
C CYS A 102 9.02 -4.35 -1.67
N SER A 103 7.94 -3.63 -1.39
CA SER A 103 6.73 -3.69 -2.21
C SER A 103 6.97 -3.21 -3.64
N ALA A 104 7.67 -2.09 -3.83
CA ALA A 104 8.04 -1.58 -5.14
C ALA A 104 8.90 -2.59 -5.90
N LEU A 105 9.91 -3.18 -5.25
CA LEU A 105 10.75 -4.21 -5.85
C LEU A 105 9.94 -5.44 -6.27
N ILE A 106 9.11 -5.99 -5.39
CA ILE A 106 8.27 -7.15 -5.68
C ILE A 106 7.34 -6.86 -6.86
N PHE A 107 6.73 -5.67 -6.90
CA PHE A 107 5.87 -5.28 -8.01
C PHE A 107 6.63 -5.14 -9.33
N ARG A 108 7.85 -4.58 -9.30
CA ARG A 108 8.71 -4.51 -10.49
C ARG A 108 9.15 -5.90 -10.98
N PHE A 109 9.52 -6.80 -10.07
CA PHE A 109 9.87 -8.18 -10.41
C PHE A 109 8.67 -8.94 -10.98
N ALA A 110 7.48 -8.79 -10.38
CA ALA A 110 6.26 -9.41 -10.89
C ALA A 110 5.93 -8.91 -12.30
N ASN A 111 6.00 -7.59 -12.54
CA ASN A 111 5.78 -7.05 -13.88
C ASN A 111 6.84 -7.52 -14.88
N ALA A 112 8.12 -7.59 -14.48
CA ALA A 112 9.19 -8.08 -15.35
C ALA A 112 9.07 -9.57 -15.70
N ALA A 113 8.44 -10.38 -14.83
CA ALA A 113 8.19 -11.80 -15.08
C ALA A 113 6.95 -12.06 -15.95
N ILE A 114 5.97 -11.14 -15.94
CA ILE A 114 4.67 -11.31 -16.61
C ILE A 114 4.63 -10.60 -17.97
N ILE A 115 5.31 -9.46 -18.13
CA ILE A 115 5.40 -8.72 -19.40
C ILE A 115 6.70 -9.10 -20.13
N PRO A 116 6.65 -9.62 -21.37
CA PRO A 116 7.85 -9.81 -22.19
C PRO A 116 8.43 -8.44 -22.63
N PRO A 117 9.75 -8.34 -22.83
CA PRO A 117 10.46 -7.06 -23.01
C PRO A 117 10.12 -6.26 -24.28
N GLU A 118 9.31 -6.80 -25.21
CA GLU A 118 9.03 -6.17 -26.51
C GLU A 118 7.99 -5.03 -26.48
N ILE A 119 7.34 -4.80 -25.34
CA ILE A 119 6.35 -3.72 -25.12
C ILE A 119 6.81 -2.71 -24.06
N GLY A 120 8.08 -2.77 -23.65
CA GLY A 120 8.66 -1.93 -22.60
C GLY A 120 8.98 -0.50 -23.04
N PHE A 121 8.03 0.24 -23.62
CA PHE A 121 8.12 1.70 -23.71
C PHE A 121 6.78 2.36 -23.38
N ASN A 122 6.87 3.34 -22.49
CA ASN A 122 5.87 4.37 -22.18
C ASN A 122 4.63 3.92 -21.37
N PHE A 123 4.77 3.80 -20.06
CA PHE A 123 4.40 4.82 -19.06
C PHE A 123 4.62 4.27 -17.65
#